data_AF-A0A126SRW3-F1
#
_entry.id   AF-A0A126SRW3-F1
#
_cell.length_a   1.000
_cell.length_b   1.000
_cell.length_c   1.000
_cell.angle_alpha   90.00
_cell.angle_beta   90.00
_cell.angle_gamma   90.00
#
_symmetry.space_group_name_H-M   'P 1'
#
loop_
_entity.id
_entity.type
_entity.pdbx_description
1 polymer ?
#
loop_
_entity_poly.entity_id
_entity_poly.type
_entity_poly.pdbx_seq_one_letter_code
_entity_poly.pdbx_strand_id
1 'polypeptide(L)'
;VRTICLGASDGLRRGVAVKNTGKPISVPVGKPTLGRIMDVLGRPIDEAGPIESEHQRSIHQKAPAFDELSPSTELLETGIKVIDLVCPFAKGGKVGLFGGAGVGKTVNMMELINNIAKEHGGYSVFAGVGERTREGNDFYHEMKDSN
;
A
#
# COMPACT_ATOMS: atom_id res chain seq x y z
N VAL A 1 24.73 18.03 1.61
CA VAL A 1 23.43 17.53 1.08
C VAL A 1 22.32 17.94 2.05
N ARG A 2 21.13 18.29 1.55
CA ARG A 2 19.93 18.50 2.39
C ARG A 2 19.10 17.22 2.35
N THR A 3 18.67 16.72 3.51
CA THR A 3 17.97 15.43 3.64
C THR A 3 16.70 15.57 4.49
N ILE A 4 15.82 14.59 4.40
CA ILE A 4 14.61 14.46 5.23
C ILE A 4 14.85 13.32 6.23
N CYS A 5 14.52 13.54 7.51
CA CYS A 5 14.54 12.48 8.51
C CYS A 5 13.24 11.67 8.42
N LEU A 6 13.35 10.34 8.39
CA LEU A 6 12.19 9.43 8.31
C LEU A 6 11.75 8.88 9.68
N GLY A 7 12.33 9.42 10.75
CA GLY A 7 11.98 9.14 12.14
C GLY A 7 12.19 10.37 13.01
N ALA A 8 12.16 10.19 14.33
CA ALA A 8 12.42 11.27 15.27
C ALA A 8 13.83 11.85 15.07
N SER A 9 13.94 13.17 15.05
CA SER A 9 15.22 13.88 14.99
C SER A 9 15.75 14.27 16.37
N ASP A 10 15.02 13.92 17.43
CA ASP A 10 15.40 14.25 18.81
C ASP A 10 16.75 13.61 19.17
N GLY A 11 17.61 14.39 19.81
CA GLY A 11 18.95 13.95 20.21
C GLY A 11 20.02 14.01 19.11
N LEU A 12 19.68 14.37 17.86
CA LEU A 12 20.69 14.63 16.83
C LEU A 12 21.54 15.86 17.16
N ARG A 13 22.85 15.77 16.90
CA ARG A 13 23.82 16.83 17.17
C ARG A 13 24.62 17.15 15.92
N ARG A 14 25.15 18.37 15.86
CA ARG A 14 26.11 18.76 14.81
C ARG A 14 27.37 17.91 14.92
N GLY A 15 27.93 17.52 13.77
CA GLY A 15 29.13 16.69 13.71
C GLY A 15 28.89 15.18 13.85
N VAL A 16 27.65 14.72 13.96
CA VAL A 16 27.33 13.28 13.92
C VAL A 16 27.79 12.68 12.60
N ALA A 17 28.51 11.57 12.67
CA ALA A 17 28.93 10.83 11.49
C ALA A 17 27.72 10.21 10.79
N VAL A 18 27.65 10.36 9.46
CA VAL A 18 26.59 9.81 8.62
C VAL A 18 27.22 8.91 7.56
N LYS A 19 26.66 7.71 7.38
CA LYS A 19 27.08 6.77 6.35
C LYS A 19 26.10 6.83 5.18
N ASN A 20 26.61 7.08 3.97
CA ASN A 20 25.84 6.94 2.75
C ASN A 20 25.78 5.46 2.33
N THR A 21 24.58 4.92 2.14
CA THR A 21 24.35 3.54 1.68
C THR A 21 24.66 3.37 0.18
N GLY A 22 24.78 4.47 -0.57
CA GLY A 22 25.00 4.47 -2.01
C GLY A 22 23.77 4.04 -2.83
N LYS A 23 22.64 3.80 -2.17
CA LYS A 23 21.40 3.30 -2.78
C LYS A 23 20.19 4.03 -2.19
N PRO A 24 19.10 4.23 -2.95
CA PRO A 24 17.87 4.75 -2.39
C PRO A 24 17.24 3.76 -1.39
N ILE A 25 16.25 4.23 -0.64
CA ILE A 25 15.43 3.38 0.23
C ILE A 25 14.84 2.25 -0.62
N SER A 26 14.99 1.03 -0.12
CA SER A 26 14.55 -0.19 -0.78
C SER A 26 13.81 -1.05 0.23
N VAL A 27 12.71 -1.65 -0.21
CA VAL A 27 11.79 -2.42 0.63
C VAL A 27 11.68 -3.85 0.11
N PRO A 28 11.40 -4.85 0.99
CA PRO A 28 11.17 -6.23 0.54
C PRO A 28 9.93 -6.29 -0.36
N VAL A 29 9.97 -7.17 -1.36
CA VAL A 29 8.85 -7.38 -2.30
C VAL A 29 8.59 -8.88 -2.53
N GLY A 30 7.46 -9.21 -3.14
CA GLY A 30 7.10 -10.58 -3.51
C GLY A 30 6.17 -11.26 -2.51
N LYS A 31 5.87 -12.54 -2.74
CA LYS A 31 4.91 -13.31 -1.93
C LYS A 31 5.17 -13.30 -0.41
N PRO A 32 6.42 -13.26 0.08
CA PRO A 32 6.70 -13.19 1.52
C PRO A 32 6.15 -11.94 2.22
N THR A 33 5.79 -10.88 1.48
CA THR A 33 5.22 -9.65 2.06
C THR A 33 3.70 -9.73 2.28
N LEU A 34 3.04 -10.77 1.77
CA LEU A 34 1.58 -10.90 1.89
C LEU A 34 1.16 -11.12 3.35
N GLY A 35 0.13 -10.38 3.78
CA GLY A 35 -0.35 -10.41 5.16
C GLY A 35 0.56 -9.74 6.19
N ARG A 36 1.67 -9.13 5.74
CA ARG A 36 2.63 -8.45 6.62
C ARG A 36 2.34 -6.95 6.72
N ILE A 37 2.63 -6.35 7.87
CA ILE A 37 2.62 -4.89 8.04
C ILE A 37 4.05 -4.39 8.11
N MET A 38 4.38 -3.40 7.27
CA MET A 38 5.71 -2.80 7.22
C MET A 38 5.65 -1.28 7.24
N ASP A 39 6.72 -0.66 7.75
CA ASP A 39 6.89 0.78 7.71
C ASP A 39 7.48 1.28 6.37
N VAL A 40 7.69 2.60 6.26
CA VAL A 40 8.23 3.25 5.05
C VAL A 40 9.65 2.78 4.67
N LEU A 41 10.39 2.18 5.60
CA LEU A 41 11.72 1.62 5.37
C LEU A 41 11.66 0.12 5.04
N GLY A 42 10.47 -0.47 4.95
CA GLY A 42 10.27 -1.89 4.68
C GLY A 42 10.53 -2.78 5.89
N ARG A 43 10.59 -2.22 7.11
CA ARG A 43 10.79 -2.99 8.34
C ARG A 43 9.43 -3.54 8.81
N PRO A 44 9.33 -4.83 9.18
CA PRO A 44 8.09 -5.36 9.74
C PRO A 44 7.77 -4.71 11.08
N ILE A 45 6.50 -4.36 11.27
CA ILE A 45 5.97 -3.76 12.51
C ILE A 45 4.80 -4.55 13.09
N ASP A 46 4.59 -5.78 12.61
CA ASP A 46 3.50 -6.68 12.97
C ASP A 46 3.90 -7.76 14.01
N GLU A 47 5.11 -7.68 14.56
CA GLU A 47 5.68 -8.65 15.51
C GLU A 47 5.73 -10.11 15.00
N ALA A 48 5.52 -10.35 13.70
CA ALA A 48 5.50 -11.67 13.08
C ALA A 48 6.88 -12.14 12.57
N GLY A 49 7.96 -11.66 13.20
CA GLY A 49 9.34 -11.94 12.79
C GLY A 49 9.79 -11.20 11.52
N PRO A 50 10.95 -11.54 10.94
CA PRO A 50 11.45 -10.90 9.72
C PRO A 50 10.59 -11.24 8.49
N ILE A 51 10.67 -10.41 7.45
CA ILE A 51 10.11 -10.71 6.13
C ILE A 51 11.21 -11.38 5.30
N GLU A 52 11.09 -12.68 5.06
CA GLU A 52 12.05 -13.48 4.29
C GLU A 52 11.83 -13.28 2.78
N SER A 53 12.18 -12.10 2.28
CA SER A 53 12.15 -11.80 0.85
C SER A 53 13.54 -11.91 0.22
N GLU A 54 13.62 -12.64 -0.89
CA GLU A 54 14.82 -12.75 -1.73
C GLU A 54 15.11 -11.47 -2.53
N HIS A 55 14.14 -10.55 -2.62
CA HIS A 55 14.20 -9.40 -3.49
C HIS A 55 13.83 -8.11 -2.75
N GLN A 56 14.65 -7.08 -2.94
CA GLN A 56 14.32 -5.73 -2.53
C GLN A 56 14.19 -4.82 -3.73
N ARG A 57 13.23 -3.89 -3.68
CA ARG A 57 13.01 -2.91 -4.73
C ARG A 57 13.09 -1.50 -4.18
N SER A 58 13.71 -0.59 -4.93
CA SER A 58 13.75 0.82 -4.56
C SER A 58 12.36 1.44 -4.64
N ILE A 59 12.01 2.28 -3.67
CA ILE A 59 10.75 3.05 -3.68
C ILE A 59 10.74 4.16 -4.74
N HIS A 60 11.91 4.54 -5.25
CA HIS A 60 12.03 5.49 -6.35
C HIS A 60 12.25 4.72 -7.64
N GLN A 61 11.22 4.69 -8.48
CA GLN A 61 11.23 4.05 -9.79
C GLN A 61 10.75 5.08 -10.83
N LYS A 62 11.25 4.97 -12.06
CA LYS A 62 10.67 5.70 -13.18
C LYS A 62 9.29 5.11 -13.47
N ALA A 63 8.36 5.96 -13.90
CA ALA A 63 7.09 5.49 -14.44
C ALA A 63 7.36 4.66 -15.72
N PRO A 64 6.44 3.73 -16.07
CA PRO A 64 6.50 3.02 -17.35
C PRO A 64 6.60 3.99 -18.54
N ALA A 65 7.31 3.57 -19.58
CA ALA A 65 7.39 4.32 -20.82
C ALA A 65 6.05 4.31 -21.57
N PHE A 66 5.83 5.27 -22.48
CA PHE A 66 4.56 5.42 -23.18
C PHE A 66 4.16 4.19 -24.01
N ASP A 67 5.14 3.53 -24.61
CA ASP A 67 5.00 2.29 -25.40
C ASP A 67 4.74 1.04 -24.54
N GLU A 68 4.98 1.12 -23.24
CA GLU A 68 4.61 0.06 -22.27
C GLU A 68 3.19 0.23 -21.72
N LEU A 69 2.52 1.37 -22.01
CA LEU A 69 1.16 1.62 -21.55
C LEU A 69 0.15 0.86 -22.42
N SER A 70 -0.64 0.01 -21.78
CA SER A 70 -1.80 -0.60 -22.43
C SER A 70 -3.04 0.28 -22.20
N PRO A 71 -3.72 0.78 -23.26
CA PRO A 71 -5.01 1.42 -23.10
C PRO A 71 -6.03 0.37 -22.69
N SER A 72 -6.39 0.33 -21.41
CA SER A 72 -7.36 -0.64 -20.93
C SER A 72 -8.79 -0.19 -21.24
N THR A 73 -9.53 -1.04 -21.95
CA THR A 73 -10.99 -0.95 -22.11
C THR A 73 -11.72 -2.00 -21.28
N GLU A 74 -10.98 -2.87 -20.59
CA GLU A 74 -11.53 -3.90 -19.71
C GLU A 74 -12.09 -3.29 -18.44
N LEU A 75 -13.31 -3.67 -18.09
CA LEU A 75 -13.92 -3.30 -16.82
C LEU A 75 -13.43 -4.24 -15.71
N LEU A 76 -13.27 -3.68 -14.52
CA LEU A 76 -13.03 -4.40 -13.27
C LEU A 76 -14.37 -4.50 -12.53
N GLU A 77 -14.97 -5.67 -12.54
CA GLU A 77 -16.20 -5.94 -11.79
C GLU A 77 -15.90 -5.95 -10.28
N THR A 78 -16.62 -5.12 -9.53
CA THR A 78 -16.38 -4.90 -8.11
C THR A 78 -17.34 -5.68 -7.20
N GLY A 79 -18.46 -6.16 -7.74
CA GLY A 79 -19.54 -6.78 -6.99
C GLY A 79 -20.46 -5.77 -6.29
N ILE A 80 -20.15 -4.48 -6.37
CA ILE A 80 -20.90 -3.40 -5.74
C ILE A 80 -21.82 -2.77 -6.79
N LYS A 81 -23.13 -3.07 -6.71
CA LYS A 81 -24.14 -2.67 -7.70
C LYS A 81 -24.07 -1.21 -8.14
N VAL A 82 -23.90 -0.27 -7.20
CA VAL A 82 -23.85 1.16 -7.53
C VAL A 82 -22.58 1.52 -8.29
N ILE A 83 -21.45 0.87 -7.99
CA ILE A 83 -20.18 1.08 -8.69
C ILE A 83 -20.28 0.46 -10.09
N ASP A 84 -20.63 -0.81 -10.18
CA ASP A 84 -20.67 -1.54 -11.46
C ASP A 84 -21.70 -0.96 -12.44
N LEU A 85 -22.82 -0.42 -11.95
CA LEU A 85 -23.86 0.16 -12.81
C LEU A 85 -23.61 1.63 -13.18
N VAL A 86 -23.19 2.46 -12.23
CA VAL A 86 -23.18 3.94 -12.41
C VAL A 86 -21.78 4.48 -12.70
N CYS A 87 -20.74 3.88 -12.10
CA CYS A 87 -19.37 4.36 -12.22
C CYS A 87 -18.38 3.17 -12.26
N PRO A 88 -18.42 2.35 -13.33
CA PRO A 88 -17.64 1.13 -13.40
C PRO A 88 -16.14 1.43 -13.45
N PHE A 89 -15.34 0.59 -12.80
CA PHE A 89 -13.90 0.76 -12.78
C PHE A 89 -13.26 0.17 -14.03
N ALA A 90 -12.31 0.89 -14.64
CA ALA A 90 -11.45 0.32 -15.67
C ALA A 90 -10.29 -0.42 -15.01
N LYS A 91 -9.96 -1.62 -15.49
CA LYS A 91 -8.81 -2.41 -15.02
C LYS A 91 -7.52 -1.65 -15.28
N GLY A 92 -6.67 -1.51 -14.27
CA GLY A 92 -5.46 -0.66 -14.35
C GLY A 92 -5.73 0.85 -14.29
N GLY A 93 -7.00 1.25 -14.16
CA GLY A 93 -7.40 2.63 -13.94
C GLY A 93 -7.09 3.12 -12.52
N LYS A 94 -7.18 4.44 -12.33
CA LYS A 94 -7.06 5.07 -11.01
C LYS A 94 -8.44 5.55 -10.57
N VAL A 95 -8.81 5.19 -9.34
CA VAL A 95 -10.11 5.53 -8.76
C VAL A 95 -9.92 6.37 -7.50
N GLY A 96 -10.75 7.41 -7.33
CA GLY A 96 -10.80 8.20 -6.11
C GLY A 96 -12.09 7.95 -5.33
N LEU A 97 -11.97 7.58 -4.05
CA LEU A 97 -13.09 7.49 -3.12
C LEU A 97 -13.17 8.78 -2.30
N PHE A 98 -14.03 9.70 -2.74
CA PHE A 98 -14.20 11.01 -2.09
C PHE A 98 -15.34 10.96 -1.08
N GLY A 99 -15.11 11.46 0.13
CA GLY A 99 -16.14 11.50 1.17
C GLY A 99 -15.66 12.04 2.51
N GLY A 100 -16.61 12.45 3.36
CA GLY A 100 -16.35 12.98 4.70
C GLY A 100 -15.91 11.92 5.73
N ALA A 101 -15.77 12.32 6.98
CA ALA A 101 -15.57 11.37 8.08
C ALA A 101 -16.83 10.53 8.30
N GLY A 102 -16.67 9.23 8.58
CA GLY A 102 -17.80 8.35 8.93
C GLY A 102 -18.71 7.90 7.78
N VAL A 103 -18.41 8.27 6.52
CA VAL A 103 -19.25 7.89 5.36
C VAL A 103 -18.98 6.48 4.81
N GLY A 104 -18.20 5.66 5.53
CA GLY A 104 -17.90 4.28 5.12
C GLY A 104 -16.83 4.12 4.03
N LYS A 105 -15.88 5.05 3.90
CA LYS A 105 -14.77 4.93 2.93
C LYS A 105 -13.94 3.66 3.15
N THR A 106 -13.52 3.41 4.39
CA THR A 106 -12.73 2.24 4.78
C THR A 106 -13.51 0.96 4.53
N VAL A 107 -14.79 0.93 4.90
CA VAL A 107 -15.69 -0.21 4.68
C VAL A 107 -15.80 -0.54 3.18
N ASN A 108 -16.03 0.46 2.33
CA ASN A 108 -16.05 0.25 0.88
C ASN A 108 -14.72 -0.27 0.35
N MET A 109 -13.59 0.23 0.87
CA MET A 109 -12.27 -0.24 0.45
C MET A 109 -12.02 -1.70 0.86
N MET A 110 -12.43 -2.10 2.06
CA MET A 110 -12.33 -3.48 2.53
C MET A 110 -13.19 -4.43 1.68
N GLU A 111 -14.41 -4.01 1.36
CA GLU A 111 -15.31 -4.77 0.49
C GLU A 111 -14.72 -4.94 -0.93
N LEU A 112 -14.13 -3.88 -1.49
CA LEU A 112 -13.41 -3.95 -2.76
C LEU A 112 -12.25 -4.95 -2.72
N ILE A 113 -11.43 -4.91 -1.66
CA ILE A 113 -10.31 -5.84 -1.48
C ILE A 113 -10.81 -7.28 -1.41
N ASN A 114 -11.86 -7.52 -0.62
CA ASN A 114 -12.47 -8.84 -0.46
C ASN A 114 -13.01 -9.40 -1.79
N ASN A 115 -13.77 -8.60 -2.54
CA ASN A 115 -14.37 -9.05 -3.80
C ASN A 115 -13.32 -9.27 -4.89
N ILE A 116 -12.32 -8.37 -5.01
CA ILE A 116 -11.23 -8.54 -5.97
C ILE A 116 -10.37 -9.76 -5.64
N ALA A 117 -10.08 -10.01 -4.36
CA ALA A 117 -9.31 -11.17 -3.93
C ALA A 117 -10.03 -12.49 -4.23
N LYS A 118 -11.35 -12.55 -3.99
CA LYS A 118 -12.18 -13.75 -4.21
C LYS A 118 -12.41 -14.05 -5.70
N GLU A 119 -12.75 -13.04 -6.51
CA GLU A 119 -13.17 -13.23 -7.90
C GLU A 119 -12.01 -13.21 -8.89
N HIS A 120 -10.99 -12.38 -8.67
CA HIS A 120 -9.93 -12.13 -9.66
C HIS A 120 -8.59 -12.77 -9.29
N GLY A 121 -8.49 -13.43 -8.13
CA GLY A 121 -7.25 -14.07 -7.65
C GLY A 121 -6.07 -13.11 -7.51
N GLY A 122 -6.35 -11.81 -7.41
CA GLY A 122 -5.35 -10.74 -7.32
C GLY A 122 -4.84 -10.53 -5.90
N TYR A 123 -3.63 -9.98 -5.79
CA TYR A 123 -3.10 -9.49 -4.51
C TYR A 123 -3.43 -8.02 -4.32
N SER A 124 -3.82 -7.65 -3.10
CA SER A 124 -4.10 -6.27 -2.70
C SER A 124 -2.99 -5.73 -1.80
N VAL A 125 -2.62 -4.47 -1.99
CA VAL A 125 -1.70 -3.74 -1.12
C VAL A 125 -2.42 -2.51 -0.59
N PHE A 126 -2.50 -2.40 0.74
CA PHE A 126 -3.01 -1.21 1.41
C PHE A 126 -1.85 -0.33 1.89
N ALA A 127 -1.89 0.96 1.54
CA ALA A 127 -0.91 1.95 1.99
C ALA A 127 -1.61 3.01 2.85
N GLY A 128 -1.49 2.89 4.17
CA GLY A 128 -2.06 3.86 5.12
C GLY A 128 -1.21 5.11 5.22
N VAL A 129 -1.51 6.13 4.42
CA VAL A 129 -0.74 7.40 4.38
C VAL A 129 -1.40 8.46 5.27
N GLY A 130 -0.81 8.77 6.41
CA GLY A 130 -1.33 9.79 7.33
C GLY A 130 -2.64 9.39 8.03
N GLU A 131 -3.01 8.12 7.95
CA GLU A 131 -4.17 7.57 8.63
C GLU A 131 -3.93 7.43 10.13
N ARG A 132 -5.01 7.33 10.91
CA ARG A 132 -4.90 7.08 12.35
C ARG A 132 -4.45 5.65 12.60
N THR A 133 -3.52 5.46 13.53
CA THR A 133 -3.06 4.12 13.95
C THR A 133 -4.21 3.22 14.39
N ARG A 134 -5.23 3.77 15.08
CA ARG A 134 -6.43 3.02 15.46
C ARG A 134 -7.18 2.47 14.24
N GLU A 135 -7.38 3.30 13.22
CA GLU A 135 -8.10 2.88 12.00
C GLU A 135 -7.31 1.81 11.24
N GLY A 136 -5.97 1.90 11.22
CA GLY A 136 -5.12 0.85 10.65
C GLY A 136 -5.13 -0.46 11.45
N ASN A 137 -5.20 -0.38 12.78
CA ASN A 137 -5.34 -1.55 13.65
C ASN A 137 -6.68 -2.25 13.44
N ASP A 138 -7.78 -1.49 13.45
CA ASP A 138 -9.13 -2.01 13.23
C ASP A 138 -9.21 -2.70 11.85
N PHE A 139 -8.67 -2.05 10.80
CA PHE A 139 -8.58 -2.62 9.45
C PHE A 139 -7.80 -3.95 9.41
N TYR A 140 -6.67 -4.05 10.11
CA TYR A 140 -5.87 -5.28 10.14
C TYR A 140 -6.62 -6.44 10.79
N HIS A 141 -7.30 -6.18 11.91
CA HIS A 141 -8.10 -7.21 12.59
C HIS A 141 -9.31 -7.62 11.76
N GLU A 142 -10.05 -6.68 11.17
CA GLU A 142 -11.18 -6.99 10.29
C GLU A 142 -10.77 -7.85 9.09
N MET A 143 -9.61 -7.57 8.48
CA MET A 143 -9.05 -8.37 7.38
C MET A 143 -8.63 -9.77 7.81
N LYS A 144 -8.15 -9.93 9.05
CA LYS A 144 -7.76 -11.21 9.62
C LYS A 144 -8.99 -12.07 9.95
N ASP A 145 -10.06 -11.45 10.41
CA ASP A 145 -11.29 -12.13 10.82
C ASP A 145 -12.23 -12.45 9.63
N SER A 146 -12.07 -11.73 8.50
CA SER A 146 -12.89 -11.91 7.28
C SER A 146 -12.39 -13.01 6.33
N ASN A 147 -11.26 -13.64 6.64
CA ASN A 147 -10.64 -14.76 5.90
C ASN A 147 -10.70 -16.06 6.70
#